data_AF-A0A972W6V2-F1
#
_entry.id   AF-A0A972W6V2-F1
#
_cell.length_a   1.000
_cell.length_b   1.000
_cell.length_c   1.000
_cell.angle_alpha   90.00
_cell.angle_beta   90.00
_cell.angle_gamma   90.00
#
_symmetry.space_group_name_H-M   'P 1'
#
loop_
_entity.id
_entity.type
_entity.pdbx_description
1 polymer ?
#
loop_
_entity_poly.entity_id
_entity_poly.type
_entity_poly.pdbx_seq_one_letter_code
_entity_poly.pdbx_strand_id
1 'polypeptide(L)'
;MDRRLSGRTVSITVELPIELAEYLADHGGELISAIEHTVIRFKRNPPPDLAEIARAEKQQRLDDAVDRLIRTGRHGARHLRRVEAMVFPDDKERPKGADYQIWKRVALRDIAHRFGTTAEYLDLAIQRYRKYQRPRIKARRLREIVRHARLGRSNGEIGVIYGLTPGTVSGLIGEAIGRPRGKPKPGADQ
;
A
#
# COMPACT_ATOMS: atom_id res chain seq x y z
N MET A 1 1.27 -6.28 36.59
CA MET A 1 0.69 -5.92 35.27
C MET A 1 1.10 -7.00 34.28
N ASP A 2 0.23 -8.00 34.11
CA ASP A 2 0.53 -9.21 33.34
C ASP A 2 0.32 -9.03 31.84
N ARG A 3 1.40 -9.14 31.07
CA ARG A 3 1.34 -9.36 29.63
C ARG A 3 0.97 -10.81 29.37
N ARG A 4 -0.32 -11.07 29.12
CA ARG A 4 -0.80 -12.37 28.65
C ARG A 4 -0.25 -12.64 27.24
N LEU A 5 0.74 -13.54 27.15
CA LEU A 5 1.19 -14.13 25.90
C LEU A 5 0.04 -14.99 25.34
N SER A 6 -0.57 -14.60 24.23
CA SER A 6 -1.53 -15.43 23.51
C SER A 6 -0.80 -16.56 22.78
N GLY A 7 -0.33 -17.55 23.54
CA GLY A 7 0.15 -18.81 22.99
C GLY A 7 -1.04 -19.70 22.65
N ARG A 8 -1.10 -20.22 21.42
CA ARG A 8 -1.97 -21.35 21.08
C ARG A 8 -1.44 -22.56 21.85
N THR A 9 -2.16 -23.02 22.87
CA THR A 9 -1.81 -24.24 23.61
C THR A 9 -2.15 -25.44 22.73
N VAL A 10 -1.16 -26.27 22.41
CA VAL A 10 -1.37 -27.55 21.69
C VAL A 10 -1.21 -28.65 22.73
N SER A 11 -2.30 -29.35 23.03
CA SER A 11 -2.27 -30.51 23.92
C SER A 11 -1.76 -31.72 23.15
N ILE A 12 -0.65 -32.29 23.60
CA ILE A 12 -0.11 -33.56 23.10
C ILE A 12 -0.35 -34.61 24.18
N THR A 13 -1.03 -35.70 23.84
CA THR A 13 -1.27 -36.83 24.74
C THR A 13 -0.36 -37.98 24.29
N VAL A 14 0.46 -38.51 25.21
CA VAL A 14 1.39 -39.59 24.94
C VAL A 14 1.17 -40.67 25.99
N GLU A 15 0.95 -41.91 25.57
CA GLU A 15 0.92 -43.07 26.48
C GLU A 15 2.36 -43.43 26.85
N LEU A 16 2.66 -43.38 28.15
CA LEU A 16 3.99 -43.65 28.67
C LEU A 16 4.01 -44.95 29.49
N PRO A 17 5.08 -45.77 29.40
CA PRO A 17 5.30 -46.88 30.32
C PRO A 17 5.32 -46.39 31.78
N ILE A 18 4.84 -47.22 32.72
CA ILE A 18 4.70 -46.88 34.14
C ILE A 18 6.00 -46.35 34.75
N GLU A 19 7.13 -46.96 34.43
CA GLU A 19 8.46 -46.55 34.92
C GLU A 19 8.83 -45.12 34.50
N LEU A 20 8.42 -44.71 33.29
CA LEU A 20 8.64 -43.35 32.78
C LEU A 20 7.65 -42.35 33.40
N ALA A 21 6.43 -42.81 33.71
CA ALA A 21 5.40 -42.02 34.38
C ALA A 21 5.79 -41.72 35.84
N GLU A 22 6.35 -42.70 36.56
CA GLU A 22 6.88 -42.50 37.92
C GLU A 22 8.08 -41.54 37.92
N TYR A 23 9.01 -41.71 36.97
CA TYR A 23 10.14 -40.79 36.82
C TYR A 23 9.67 -39.35 36.54
N LEU A 24 8.67 -39.17 35.67
CA LEU A 24 8.08 -37.86 35.38
C LEU A 24 7.20 -37.32 36.51
N ALA A 25 6.60 -38.17 37.35
CA ALA A 25 5.88 -37.72 38.53
C ALA A 25 6.84 -37.08 39.54
N ASP A 26 8.02 -37.68 39.71
CA ASP A 26 9.03 -37.21 40.67
C ASP A 26 9.89 -36.06 40.12
N HIS A 27 10.17 -36.03 38.81
CA HIS A 27 11.12 -35.09 38.20
C HIS A 27 10.49 -34.18 37.13
N GLY A 28 9.22 -34.37 36.80
CA GLY A 28 8.54 -33.66 35.70
C GLY A 28 8.45 -32.15 35.91
N GLY A 29 8.36 -31.70 37.16
CA GLY A 29 8.41 -30.27 37.49
C GLY A 29 9.74 -29.62 37.09
N GLU A 30 10.86 -30.31 37.33
CA GLU A 30 12.20 -29.85 36.94
C GLU A 30 12.39 -29.89 35.42
N LEU A 31 11.85 -30.93 34.77
CA LEU A 31 11.89 -31.11 33.32
C LEU A 31 11.08 -30.03 32.58
N ILE A 32 9.86 -29.73 33.07
CA ILE A 32 9.04 -28.63 32.56
C ILE A 32 9.76 -27.31 32.78
N SER A 33 10.30 -27.06 33.97
CA SER A 33 11.05 -25.85 34.29
C SER A 33 12.28 -25.68 33.39
N ALA A 34 13.02 -26.76 33.13
CA ALA A 34 14.17 -26.76 32.21
C ALA A 34 13.76 -26.48 30.76
N ILE A 35 12.65 -27.07 30.29
CA ILE A 35 12.09 -26.82 28.96
C ILE A 35 11.63 -25.36 28.85
N GLU A 36 10.88 -24.85 29.82
CA GLU A 36 10.43 -23.46 29.87
C GLU A 36 11.61 -22.51 29.85
N HIS A 37 12.65 -22.76 30.66
CA HIS A 37 13.84 -21.93 30.73
C HIS A 37 14.60 -21.94 29.38
N THR A 38 14.68 -23.10 28.72
CA THR A 38 15.30 -23.26 27.40
C THR A 38 14.51 -22.53 26.31
N VAL A 39 13.17 -22.66 26.32
CA VAL A 39 12.28 -21.96 25.39
C VAL A 39 12.34 -20.44 25.61
N ILE A 40 12.37 -19.97 26.86
CA ILE A 40 12.53 -18.55 27.18
C ILE A 40 13.89 -18.05 26.68
N ARG A 41 14.97 -18.80 26.90
CA ARG A 41 16.32 -18.45 26.43
C ARG A 41 16.38 -18.39 24.91
N PHE A 42 15.77 -19.35 24.22
CA PHE A 42 15.69 -19.41 22.76
C PHE A 42 14.84 -18.26 22.18
N LYS A 43 13.72 -17.91 22.83
CA LYS A 43 12.92 -16.73 22.44
C LYS A 43 13.68 -15.41 22.65
N ARG A 44 14.53 -15.33 23.68
CA ARG A 44 15.34 -14.13 23.96
C ARG A 44 16.54 -14.01 23.01
N ASN A 45 17.17 -15.13 22.67
CA ASN A 45 18.33 -15.20 21.77
C ASN A 45 18.10 -16.27 20.70
N PRO A 46 17.26 -16.00 19.69
CA PRO A 46 17.10 -16.91 18.58
C PRO A 46 18.43 -17.07 17.82
N PRO A 47 18.73 -18.26 17.31
CA PRO A 47 19.85 -18.45 16.38
C PRO A 47 19.77 -17.43 15.23
N PRO A 48 20.91 -16.90 14.75
CA PRO A 48 20.94 -15.84 13.75
C PRO A 48 20.15 -16.21 12.48
N ASP A 49 20.23 -17.45 12.03
CA ASP A 49 19.49 -17.94 10.86
C ASP A 49 17.97 -17.84 11.03
N LEU A 50 17.44 -18.18 12.21
CA LEU A 50 16.00 -18.08 12.50
C LEU A 50 15.57 -16.63 12.73
N ALA A 51 16.45 -15.78 13.27
CA ALA A 51 16.19 -14.35 13.38
C ALA A 51 16.11 -13.68 12.00
N GLU A 52 16.96 -14.08 11.06
CA GLU A 52 16.93 -13.60 9.67
C GLU A 52 15.69 -14.08 8.93
N ILE A 53 15.32 -15.35 9.04
CA ILE A 53 14.07 -15.87 8.47
C ILE A 53 12.85 -15.12 9.05
N ALA A 54 12.80 -14.92 10.37
CA ALA A 54 11.70 -14.18 11.00
C ALA A 54 11.66 -12.69 10.57
N ARG A 55 12.82 -12.06 10.36
CA ARG A 55 12.91 -10.69 9.80
C ARG A 55 12.43 -10.66 8.36
N ALA A 56 12.83 -11.60 7.52
CA ALA A 56 12.43 -11.71 6.13
C ALA A 56 10.91 -11.94 6.00
N GLU A 57 10.34 -12.87 6.78
CA GLU A 57 8.89 -13.10 6.81
C GLU A 57 8.13 -11.86 7.29
N LYS A 58 8.63 -11.18 8.33
CA LYS A 58 8.02 -9.94 8.82
C LYS A 58 8.06 -8.86 7.75
N GLN A 59 9.18 -8.73 7.04
CA GLN A 59 9.33 -7.76 5.97
C GLN A 59 8.36 -8.07 4.81
N GLN A 60 8.27 -9.33 4.40
CA GLN A 60 7.34 -9.77 3.37
C GLN A 60 5.88 -9.49 3.75
N ARG A 61 5.48 -9.74 5.00
CA ARG A 61 4.13 -9.40 5.50
C ARG A 61 3.84 -7.90 5.44
N LEU A 62 4.85 -7.07 5.75
CA LEU A 62 4.73 -5.61 5.65
C LEU A 62 4.58 -5.18 4.20
N ASP A 63 5.38 -5.73 3.29
CA ASP A 63 5.32 -5.42 1.87
C ASP A 63 3.96 -5.81 1.27
N ASP A 64 3.44 -7.00 1.61
CA ASP A 64 2.10 -7.45 1.22
C ASP A 64 0.98 -6.56 1.77
N ALA A 65 1.14 -6.07 3.01
CA ALA A 65 0.19 -5.15 3.62
C ALA A 65 0.21 -3.78 2.93
N VAL A 66 1.40 -3.27 2.59
CA VAL A 66 1.58 -2.03 1.83
C VAL A 66 0.98 -2.17 0.43
N ASP A 67 1.22 -3.27 -0.26
CA ASP A 67 0.68 -3.49 -1.60
C ASP A 67 -0.85 -3.61 -1.60
N ARG A 68 -1.43 -4.26 -0.60
CA ARG A 68 -2.88 -4.27 -0.39
C ARG A 68 -3.40 -2.86 -0.13
N LEU A 69 -2.76 -2.11 0.77
CA LEU A 69 -3.14 -0.74 1.09
C LEU A 69 -3.13 0.15 -0.17
N ILE A 70 -2.09 0.04 -1.00
CA ILE A 70 -2.00 0.86 -2.21
C ILE A 70 -3.02 0.43 -3.26
N ARG A 71 -3.27 -0.88 -3.43
CA ARG A 71 -4.35 -1.37 -4.30
C ARG A 71 -5.70 -0.82 -3.88
N THR A 72 -6.06 -0.94 -2.60
CA THR A 72 -7.29 -0.36 -2.03
C THR A 72 -7.35 1.14 -2.28
N GLY A 73 -6.25 1.85 -2.05
CA GLY A 73 -6.15 3.29 -2.31
C GLY A 73 -6.37 3.66 -3.77
N ARG A 74 -5.87 2.85 -4.72
CA ARG A 74 -6.09 3.04 -6.15
C ARG A 74 -7.56 2.86 -6.53
N HIS A 75 -8.22 1.83 -6.01
CA HIS A 75 -9.65 1.59 -6.27
C HIS A 75 -10.52 2.67 -5.63
N GLY A 76 -10.28 3.00 -4.36
CA GLY A 76 -10.95 4.10 -3.66
C GLY A 76 -10.82 5.43 -4.40
N ALA A 77 -9.63 5.77 -4.88
CA ALA A 77 -9.39 7.01 -5.63
C ALA A 77 -10.08 7.06 -7.00
N ARG A 78 -10.42 5.90 -7.60
CA ARG A 78 -11.23 5.85 -8.83
C ARG A 78 -12.71 6.01 -8.51
N HIS A 79 -13.21 5.32 -7.49
CA HIS A 79 -14.60 5.44 -7.07
C HIS A 79 -14.92 6.86 -6.61
N LEU A 80 -14.06 7.46 -5.78
CA LEU A 80 -14.24 8.83 -5.32
C LEU A 80 -14.34 9.80 -6.50
N ARG A 81 -13.48 9.65 -7.52
CA ARG A 81 -13.52 10.49 -8.73
C ARG A 81 -14.76 10.25 -9.59
N ARG A 82 -15.27 9.03 -9.66
CA ARG A 82 -16.52 8.75 -10.39
C ARG A 82 -17.72 9.39 -9.69
N VAL A 83 -17.81 9.24 -8.37
CA VAL A 83 -18.85 9.88 -7.57
C VAL A 83 -18.73 11.40 -7.69
N GLU A 84 -17.52 11.94 -7.59
CA GLU A 84 -17.25 13.36 -7.78
C GLU A 84 -17.76 13.88 -9.13
N ALA A 85 -17.45 13.18 -10.23
CA ALA A 85 -17.88 13.58 -11.57
C ALA A 85 -19.40 13.41 -11.80
N MET A 86 -20.06 12.52 -11.07
CA MET A 86 -21.52 12.35 -11.13
C MET A 86 -22.25 13.44 -10.36
N VAL A 87 -21.69 13.87 -9.23
CA VAL A 87 -22.30 14.89 -8.36
C VAL A 87 -21.97 16.30 -8.83
N PHE A 88 -20.75 16.52 -9.33
CA PHE A 88 -20.25 17.81 -9.82
C PHE A 88 -19.73 17.65 -11.25
N PRO A 89 -20.62 17.68 -12.25
CA PRO A 89 -20.23 17.56 -13.66
C PRO A 89 -19.48 18.81 -14.15
N ASP A 90 -19.80 20.00 -13.61
CA ASP A 90 -19.05 21.23 -13.85
C ASP A 90 -18.11 21.55 -12.68
N ASP A 91 -16.86 21.91 -12.98
CA ASP A 91 -15.86 22.33 -11.99
C ASP A 91 -16.30 23.59 -11.21
N LYS A 92 -17.19 24.41 -11.78
CA LYS A 92 -17.75 25.60 -11.11
C LYS A 92 -18.68 25.26 -9.95
N GLU A 93 -19.35 24.11 -10.02
CA GLU A 93 -20.29 23.63 -9.01
C GLU A 93 -19.59 22.89 -7.87
N ARG A 94 -18.28 22.60 -8.01
CA ARG A 94 -17.53 21.85 -7.01
C ARG A 94 -17.40 22.68 -5.72
N PRO A 95 -17.83 22.15 -4.56
CA PRO A 95 -17.64 22.81 -3.27
C PRO A 95 -16.16 22.99 -3.00
N LYS A 96 -15.81 24.05 -2.27
CA LYS A 96 -14.43 24.42 -1.96
C LYS A 96 -14.21 24.42 -0.45
N GLY A 97 -12.94 24.32 -0.03
CA GLY A 97 -12.58 24.43 1.39
C GLY A 97 -13.25 23.39 2.28
N ALA A 98 -13.92 23.85 3.34
CA ALA A 98 -14.54 23.00 4.36
C ALA A 98 -15.69 22.15 3.80
N ASP A 99 -16.53 22.72 2.95
CA ASP A 99 -17.69 22.03 2.36
C ASP A 99 -17.26 20.82 1.53
N TYR A 100 -16.15 20.97 0.79
CA TYR A 100 -15.54 19.86 0.07
C TYR A 100 -15.07 18.75 1.01
N GLN A 101 -14.49 19.08 2.17
CA GLN A 101 -14.05 18.07 3.14
C GLN A 101 -15.21 17.35 3.82
N ILE A 102 -16.34 18.03 4.01
CA ILE A 102 -17.57 17.43 4.53
C ILE A 102 -18.12 16.45 3.49
N TRP A 103 -18.33 16.90 2.25
CA TRP A 103 -18.79 16.05 1.16
C TRP A 103 -17.87 14.84 0.96
N LYS A 104 -16.55 15.06 0.93
CA LYS A 104 -15.57 13.99 0.75
C LYS A 104 -15.67 12.95 1.86
N ARG A 105 -15.88 13.35 3.11
CA ARG A 105 -16.07 12.42 4.24
C ARG A 105 -17.31 11.55 4.07
N VAL A 106 -18.43 12.15 3.63
CA VAL A 106 -19.67 11.41 3.35
C VAL A 106 -19.45 10.41 2.20
N ALA A 107 -18.90 10.87 1.08
CA ALA A 107 -18.62 10.00 -0.07
C ALA A 107 -17.66 8.84 0.29
N LEU A 108 -16.63 9.11 1.10
CA LEU A 108 -15.71 8.08 1.55
C LEU A 108 -16.37 7.04 2.45
N ARG A 109 -17.34 7.43 3.28
CA ARG A 109 -18.11 6.49 4.12
C ARG A 109 -18.90 5.50 3.26
N ASP A 110 -19.61 6.01 2.25
CA ASP A 110 -20.40 5.18 1.34
C ASP A 110 -19.53 4.23 0.52
N ILE A 111 -18.40 4.74 0.03
CA ILE A 111 -17.44 3.94 -0.72
C ILE A 111 -16.84 2.87 0.20
N ALA A 112 -16.40 3.24 1.41
CA ALA A 112 -15.80 2.32 2.36
C ALA A 112 -16.74 1.17 2.74
N HIS A 113 -18.04 1.46 2.93
CA HIS A 113 -19.05 0.44 3.15
C HIS A 113 -19.09 -0.60 2.01
N ARG A 114 -19.01 -0.17 0.75
CA ARG A 114 -18.95 -1.09 -0.41
C ARG A 114 -17.69 -1.95 -0.47
N PHE A 115 -16.59 -1.48 0.11
CA PHE A 115 -15.33 -2.21 0.18
C PHE A 115 -15.17 -3.03 1.46
N GLY A 116 -16.18 -3.05 2.35
CA GLY A 116 -16.10 -3.74 3.65
C GLY A 116 -15.00 -3.15 4.54
N THR A 117 -14.78 -1.84 4.50
CA THR A 117 -13.71 -1.15 5.25
C THR A 117 -14.22 0.14 5.90
N THR A 118 -13.37 0.84 6.64
CA THR A 118 -13.69 2.13 7.28
C THR A 118 -13.30 3.31 6.40
N ALA A 119 -13.97 4.45 6.59
CA ALA A 119 -13.70 5.67 5.84
C ALA A 119 -12.28 6.20 6.10
N GLU A 120 -11.80 6.07 7.34
CA GLU A 120 -10.46 6.48 7.77
C GLU A 120 -9.39 5.65 7.09
N TYR A 121 -9.58 4.32 7.04
CA TYR A 121 -8.65 3.41 6.37
C TYR A 121 -8.61 3.69 4.87
N LEU A 122 -9.78 3.89 4.24
CA LEU A 122 -9.88 4.20 2.82
C LEU A 122 -9.21 5.54 2.47
N ASP A 123 -9.39 6.58 3.28
CA ASP A 123 -8.73 7.87 3.04
C ASP A 123 -7.21 7.74 3.16
N LEU A 124 -6.72 7.06 4.21
CA LEU A 124 -5.30 6.79 4.38
C LEU A 124 -4.73 6.02 3.18
N ALA A 125 -5.44 4.98 2.72
CA ALA A 125 -5.07 4.20 1.55
C ALA A 125 -4.97 5.09 0.29
N ILE A 126 -5.96 5.96 0.06
CA ILE A 126 -5.99 6.91 -1.06
C ILE A 126 -4.81 7.89 -0.98
N GLN A 127 -4.54 8.45 0.21
CA GLN A 127 -3.42 9.36 0.42
C GLN A 127 -2.08 8.68 0.13
N ARG A 128 -1.88 7.45 0.64
CA ARG A 128 -0.68 6.65 0.37
C ARG A 128 -0.53 6.32 -1.12
N TYR A 129 -1.61 5.90 -1.79
CA TYR A 129 -1.60 5.71 -3.24
C TYR A 129 -1.19 6.98 -4.00
N ARG A 130 -1.76 8.14 -3.64
CA ARG A 130 -1.43 9.44 -4.26
C ARG A 130 0.02 9.84 -4.02
N LYS A 131 0.58 9.56 -2.84
CA LYS A 131 1.96 9.89 -2.49
C LYS A 131 2.99 8.99 -3.15
N TYR A 132 2.76 7.67 -3.16
CA TYR A 132 3.80 6.70 -3.56
C TYR A 132 3.61 6.13 -4.96
N GLN A 133 2.39 5.70 -5.32
CA GLN A 133 2.18 5.03 -6.60
C GLN A 133 1.86 6.00 -7.74
N ARG A 134 1.11 7.08 -7.49
CA ARG A 134 0.76 8.04 -8.54
C ARG A 134 2.01 8.65 -9.21
N PRO A 135 3.06 9.09 -8.48
CA PRO A 135 4.28 9.58 -9.11
C PRO A 135 5.03 8.49 -9.88
N ARG A 136 5.10 7.26 -9.35
CA ARG A 136 5.76 6.12 -10.03
C ARG A 136 5.06 5.75 -11.33
N ILE A 137 3.72 5.71 -11.34
CA ILE A 137 2.92 5.45 -12.54
C ILE A 137 3.09 6.61 -13.55
N LYS A 138 3.06 7.87 -13.09
CA LYS A 138 3.33 9.03 -13.96
C LYS A 138 4.72 8.93 -14.59
N ALA A 139 5.75 8.65 -13.79
CA ALA A 139 7.12 8.51 -14.25
C ALA A 139 7.31 7.35 -15.23
N ARG A 140 6.67 6.20 -14.99
CA ARG A 140 6.69 5.07 -15.94
C ARG A 140 6.05 5.47 -17.27
N ARG A 141 4.84 6.03 -17.23
CA ARG A 141 4.13 6.48 -18.43
C ARG A 141 4.95 7.53 -19.21
N LEU A 142 5.59 8.45 -18.49
CA LEU A 142 6.47 9.45 -19.09
C LEU A 142 7.66 8.83 -19.81
N ARG A 143 8.33 7.84 -19.19
CA ARG A 143 9.42 7.09 -19.82
C ARG A 143 8.97 6.37 -21.08
N GLU A 144 7.79 5.75 -21.06
CA GLU A 144 7.25 5.06 -22.24
C GLU A 144 6.91 6.04 -23.37
N ILE A 145 6.29 7.19 -23.05
CA ILE A 145 6.04 8.28 -24.01
C ILE A 145 7.35 8.76 -24.65
N VAL A 146 8.39 9.02 -23.85
CA VAL A 146 9.71 9.42 -24.34
C VAL A 146 10.35 8.33 -25.20
N ARG A 147 10.19 7.06 -24.82
CA ARG A 147 10.67 5.92 -25.63
C ARG A 147 10.01 5.91 -27.01
N HIS A 148 8.69 6.09 -27.09
CA HIS A 148 8.00 6.15 -28.38
C HIS A 148 8.45 7.33 -29.24
N ALA A 149 8.69 8.49 -28.63
CA ALA A 149 9.25 9.64 -29.33
C ALA A 149 10.66 9.36 -29.88
N ARG A 150 11.52 8.70 -29.09
CA ARG A 150 12.86 8.27 -29.53
C ARG A 150 12.84 7.24 -30.66
N LEU A 151 11.77 6.45 -30.76
CA LEU A 151 11.54 5.51 -31.86
C LEU A 151 10.96 6.20 -33.12
N GLY A 152 10.89 7.54 -33.14
CA GLY A 152 10.44 8.30 -34.30
C GLY A 152 8.92 8.43 -34.44
N ARG A 153 8.12 7.99 -33.45
CA ARG A 153 6.66 8.18 -33.51
C ARG A 153 6.30 9.65 -33.37
N SER A 154 5.34 10.08 -34.18
CA SER A 154 4.77 11.42 -34.09
C SER A 154 3.97 11.62 -32.80
N ASN A 155 3.82 12.87 -32.37
CA ASN A 155 2.99 13.22 -31.20
C ASN A 155 1.53 12.78 -31.38
N GLY A 156 1.03 12.72 -32.63
CA GLY A 156 -0.30 12.22 -32.95
C GLY A 156 -0.45 10.73 -32.66
N GLU A 157 0.49 9.91 -33.14
CA GLU A 157 0.48 8.46 -32.90
C GLU A 157 0.62 8.11 -31.42
N ILE A 158 1.51 8.82 -30.72
CA ILE A 158 1.65 8.67 -29.26
C ILE A 158 0.36 9.09 -28.55
N GLY A 159 -0.27 10.17 -29.03
CA GLY A 159 -1.55 10.64 -28.52
C GLY A 159 -2.64 9.58 -28.58
N VAL A 160 -2.75 8.87 -29.71
CA VAL A 160 -3.71 7.77 -29.89
C VAL A 160 -3.46 6.63 -28.89
N ILE A 161 -2.20 6.19 -28.72
CA ILE A 161 -1.84 5.08 -27.82
C ILE A 161 -2.21 5.38 -26.37
N TYR A 162 -2.00 6.62 -25.94
CA TYR A 162 -2.17 7.01 -24.55
C TYR A 162 -3.46 7.79 -24.28
N GLY A 163 -4.32 8.01 -25.28
CA GLY A 163 -5.52 8.84 -25.15
C GLY A 163 -5.21 10.28 -24.73
N LEU A 164 -4.21 10.89 -25.37
CA LEU A 164 -3.73 12.25 -25.08
C LEU A 164 -3.78 13.09 -26.36
N THR A 165 -3.98 14.40 -26.22
CA THR A 165 -3.85 15.32 -27.36
C THR A 165 -2.37 15.49 -27.74
N PRO A 166 -2.05 15.76 -29.02
CA PRO A 166 -0.67 15.95 -29.46
C PRO A 166 0.09 17.04 -28.68
N GLY A 167 -0.59 18.14 -28.34
CA GLY A 167 -0.02 19.21 -27.50
C GLY A 167 0.30 18.72 -26.08
N THR A 168 -0.53 17.86 -25.50
CA THR A 168 -0.26 17.23 -24.20
C THR A 168 0.99 16.35 -24.26
N VAL A 169 1.15 15.57 -25.33
CA VAL A 169 2.33 14.72 -25.56
C VAL A 169 3.59 15.58 -25.67
N SER A 170 3.55 16.65 -26.47
CA SER A 170 4.67 17.60 -26.62
C SER A 170 5.09 18.20 -25.27
N GLY A 171 4.12 18.64 -24.47
CA GLY A 171 4.38 19.18 -23.13
C GLY A 171 5.01 18.16 -22.17
N LEU A 172 4.57 16.89 -22.23
CA LEU A 172 5.14 15.82 -21.41
C LEU A 172 6.57 15.48 -21.84
N ILE A 173 6.84 15.39 -23.15
CA ILE A 173 8.20 15.17 -23.66
C ILE A 173 9.11 16.34 -23.23
N GLY A 174 8.63 17.59 -23.34
CA GLY A 174 9.33 18.78 -22.86
C GLY A 174 9.69 18.74 -21.37
N GLU A 175 8.72 18.36 -20.52
CA GLU A 175 8.93 18.15 -19.07
C GLU A 175 10.00 17.08 -18.80
N ALA A 176 10.04 16.01 -19.59
CA ALA A 176 10.97 14.90 -19.42
C ALA A 176 12.41 15.22 -19.84
N ILE A 177 12.60 16.07 -20.85
CA ILE A 177 13.93 16.49 -21.34
C ILE A 177 14.44 17.77 -20.65
N GLY A 178 13.73 18.25 -19.62
CA GLY A 178 14.12 19.44 -18.87
C GLY A 178 13.93 20.75 -19.63
N ARG A 179 13.14 20.77 -20.71
CA ARG A 179 12.73 22.05 -21.33
C ARG A 179 11.70 22.70 -20.40
N PRO A 180 12.01 23.86 -19.79
CA PRO A 180 11.02 24.57 -19.00
C PRO A 180 9.81 24.85 -19.89
N ARG A 181 8.61 24.73 -19.33
CA ARG A 181 7.38 25.22 -20.00
C ARG A 181 7.64 26.69 -20.32
N GLY A 182 7.87 26.99 -21.59
CA GLY A 182 8.03 28.36 -22.05
C GLY A 182 6.79 29.12 -21.59
N LYS A 183 7.00 30.14 -20.75
CA LYS A 183 5.97 31.16 -20.55
C LYS A 183 5.61 31.68 -21.95
N PRO A 184 4.32 31.89 -22.28
CA PRO A 184 3.97 32.57 -23.52
C PRO A 184 4.76 33.88 -23.57
N LYS A 185 5.50 34.11 -24.66
CA LYS A 185 6.11 35.40 -24.94
C LYS A 185 4.97 36.42 -25.06
N PRO A 186 4.92 37.49 -24.27
CA PRO A 186 4.05 38.61 -24.60
C PRO A 186 4.66 39.30 -25.83
N GLY A 187 3.87 39.45 -26.90
CA GLY A 187 4.28 40.19 -28.10
C GLY A 187 4.29 39.36 -29.39
N ALA A 188 3.19 38.70 -29.71
CA ALA A 188 2.90 38.27 -31.09
C ALA A 188 1.63 38.99 -31.57
N ASP A 189 1.65 40.32 -31.43
CA ASP A 189 0.83 41.25 -32.20
C ASP A 189 1.77 42.41 -32.56
N GLN A 190 2.49 42.23 -33.67
CA GLN A 190 3.01 43.29 -34.54
C GLN A 190 2.69 42.88 -35.96
#